data_AF-A0A7X8LJE2-F1
#
_entry.id   AF-A0A7X8LJE2-F1
#
_cell.length_a   1.000
_cell.length_b   1.000
_cell.length_c   1.000
_cell.angle_alpha   90.00
_cell.angle_beta   90.00
_cell.angle_gamma   90.00
#
_symmetry.space_group_name_H-M   'P 1'
#
loop_
_entity.id
_entity.type
_entity.pdbx_description
1 polymer ?
#
loop_
_entity_poly.entity_id
_entity_poly.type
_entity_poly.pdbx_seq_one_letter_code
_entity_poly.pdbx_strand_id
1 'polypeptide(L)'
;PRRRRRSGPPLRNGAPPPLRSTRSTKVAAAWVRHNMSLVRASGGKCRLWAGILRPAGMTTERFCDHVDGILDTGIEGVVVFQYPFLTDADLKALSQ
;
A
#
# COMPACT_ATOMS: atom_id res chain seq x y z
N PRO A 1 -28.57 -16.94 -25.32
CA PRO A 1 -28.82 -15.87 -24.33
C PRO A 1 -27.50 -15.31 -23.74
N ARG A 2 -26.96 -14.25 -24.34
CA ARG A 2 -25.70 -13.60 -23.94
C ARG A 2 -25.97 -12.69 -22.73
N ARG A 3 -25.43 -13.04 -21.56
CA ARG A 3 -25.49 -12.18 -20.37
C ARG A 3 -24.57 -10.97 -20.57
N ARG A 4 -25.20 -9.80 -20.67
CA ARG A 4 -24.56 -8.47 -20.75
C ARG A 4 -23.54 -8.31 -19.63
N ARG A 5 -22.27 -8.15 -19.99
CA ARG A 5 -21.24 -7.57 -19.11
C ARG A 5 -21.76 -6.20 -18.65
N ARG A 6 -21.94 -6.00 -17.35
CA ARG A 6 -22.13 -4.67 -16.78
C ARG A 6 -20.80 -3.93 -16.92
N SER A 7 -20.65 -3.22 -18.03
CA SER A 7 -19.67 -2.14 -18.17
C SER A 7 -20.07 -1.02 -17.22
N GLY A 8 -19.50 -1.04 -16.01
CA GLY A 8 -19.44 0.17 -15.19
C GLY A 8 -18.71 1.27 -15.96
N PRO A 9 -18.97 2.55 -15.65
CA PRO A 9 -18.36 3.66 -16.36
C PRO A 9 -16.84 3.55 -16.31
N PRO A 10 -16.12 3.88 -17.40
CA PRO A 10 -14.67 3.91 -17.37
C PRO A 10 -14.24 4.91 -16.28
N LEU A 11 -13.39 4.45 -15.36
CA LEU A 11 -12.77 5.31 -14.36
C LEU A 11 -11.98 6.38 -15.12
N ARG A 12 -12.59 7.56 -15.24
CA ARG A 12 -11.99 8.75 -15.80
C ARG A 12 -10.82 9.10 -14.88
N ASN A 13 -9.61 8.93 -15.41
CA ASN A 13 -8.31 9.01 -14.74
C ASN A 13 -7.97 7.73 -13.96
N GLY A 14 -6.95 7.00 -14.43
CA GLY A 14 -6.47 5.73 -13.87
C GLY A 14 -5.81 5.83 -12.49
N ALA A 15 -6.39 6.63 -11.59
CA ALA A 15 -6.04 6.65 -10.18
C ALA A 15 -6.63 5.39 -9.52
N PRO A 16 -5.78 4.48 -9.01
CA PRO A 16 -6.27 3.35 -8.24
C PRO A 16 -7.02 3.86 -6.99
N PRO A 17 -8.09 3.16 -6.55
CA PRO A 17 -8.88 3.57 -5.40
C PRO A 17 -7.97 3.77 -4.16
N PRO A 18 -8.32 4.68 -3.22
CA PRO A 18 -7.53 4.91 -2.03
C PRO A 18 -7.26 3.59 -1.30
N LEU A 19 -6.07 3.47 -0.66
CA LEU A 19 -5.64 2.32 0.15
C LEU A 19 -6.67 1.96 1.23
N ARG A 20 -7.75 1.28 0.85
CA ARG A 20 -8.63 0.57 1.75
C ARG A 20 -7.99 -0.79 1.97
N SER A 21 -7.29 -0.92 3.10
CA SER A 21 -6.97 -2.20 3.77
C SER A 21 -6.61 -3.37 2.84
N THR A 22 -5.79 -3.15 1.80
CA THR A 22 -5.41 -4.24 0.90
C THR A 22 -4.41 -5.16 1.61
N ARG A 23 -4.72 -6.46 1.65
CA ARG A 23 -3.79 -7.50 2.14
C ARG A 23 -2.77 -7.91 1.07
N SER A 24 -2.80 -7.27 -0.10
CA SER A 24 -1.94 -7.60 -1.24
C SER A 24 -0.80 -6.61 -1.37
N THR A 25 0.43 -7.09 -1.14
CA THR A 25 1.67 -6.34 -1.32
C THR A 25 1.79 -5.76 -2.72
N LYS A 26 1.47 -6.54 -3.75
CA LYS A 26 1.53 -6.10 -5.14
C LYS A 26 0.63 -4.89 -5.41
N VAL A 27 -0.59 -4.90 -4.87
CA VAL A 27 -1.55 -3.80 -5.04
C VAL A 27 -1.10 -2.57 -4.26
N ALA A 28 -0.62 -2.76 -3.02
CA ALA A 28 -0.10 -1.66 -2.21
C ALA A 28 1.11 -0.98 -2.88
N ALA A 29 2.09 -1.76 -3.33
CA ALA A 29 3.27 -1.26 -4.02
C ALA A 29 2.92 -0.54 -5.33
N ALA A 30 1.95 -1.04 -6.10
CA ALA A 30 1.50 -0.36 -7.32
C ALA A 30 0.84 0.99 -7.01
N TRP A 31 0.05 1.06 -5.94
CA TRP A 31 -0.58 2.29 -5.48
C TRP A 31 0.45 3.34 -5.04
N VAL A 32 1.44 2.91 -4.25
CA VAL A 32 2.51 3.79 -3.78
C VAL A 32 3.35 4.31 -4.96
N ARG A 33 3.73 3.45 -5.91
CA ARG A 33 4.43 3.87 -7.13
C ARG A 33 3.66 4.91 -7.94
N HIS A 34 2.34 4.76 -8.03
CA HIS A 34 1.50 5.74 -8.72
C HIS A 34 1.50 7.10 -8.00
N ASN A 35 1.35 7.14 -6.68
CA ASN A 35 1.39 8.41 -5.95
C ASN A 35 2.78 9.07 -6.00
N MET A 36 3.84 8.27 -5.90
CA MET A 36 5.21 8.73 -6.10
C MET A 36 5.38 9.40 -7.47
N SER A 37 4.85 8.81 -8.55
CA SER A 37 4.95 9.40 -9.88
C SER A 37 4.19 10.72 -10.00
N LEU A 38 3.00 10.83 -9.38
CA LEU A 38 2.23 12.08 -9.34
C LEU A 38 2.95 13.21 -8.61
N VAL A 39 3.53 12.93 -7.45
CA VAL A 39 4.26 13.94 -6.65
C VAL A 39 5.55 14.38 -7.34
N ARG A 40 6.26 13.44 -7.97
CA ARG A 40 7.44 13.79 -8.79
C ARG A 40 7.05 14.62 -10.00
N ALA A 41 5.95 14.28 -10.68
CA ALA A 41 5.45 15.02 -11.84
C ALA A 41 4.99 16.44 -11.48
N SER A 42 4.53 16.68 -10.25
CA SER A 42 4.19 18.03 -9.79
C SER A 42 5.40 18.86 -9.34
N GLY A 43 6.62 18.34 -9.47
CA GLY A 43 7.85 19.01 -9.02
C GLY A 43 8.02 19.02 -7.49
N GLY A 44 7.22 18.22 -6.77
CA GLY A 44 7.30 18.11 -5.33
C GLY A 44 8.61 17.46 -4.89
N LYS A 45 9.30 18.11 -3.94
CA LYS A 45 10.50 17.56 -3.27
C LYS A 45 10.17 16.94 -1.90
N CYS A 46 8.89 16.74 -1.63
CA CYS A 46 8.44 16.24 -0.34
C CYS A 46 8.83 14.79 -0.15
N ARG A 47 9.28 14.48 1.06
CA ARG A 47 9.49 13.10 1.51
C ARG A 47 8.15 12.39 1.56
N LEU A 48 8.08 11.19 0.98
CA LEU A 48 6.84 10.43 0.90
C LEU A 48 6.88 9.22 1.82
N TRP A 49 5.84 9.10 2.63
CA TRP A 49 5.63 8.03 3.59
C TRP A 49 4.32 7.32 3.25
N ALA A 50 4.33 5.99 3.29
CA ALA A 50 3.12 5.21 3.05
C ALA A 50 2.41 4.86 4.36
N GLY A 51 1.14 5.25 4.43
CA GLY A 51 0.23 4.80 5.47
C GLY A 51 -0.22 3.36 5.22
N ILE A 52 0.06 2.45 6.14
CA ILE A 52 -0.37 1.05 6.04
C ILE A 52 -1.17 0.61 7.27
N LEU A 53 -2.02 -0.39 7.05
CA LEU A 53 -2.75 -1.08 8.12
C LEU A 53 -2.15 -2.45 8.31
N ARG A 54 -1.99 -2.89 9.56
CA ARG A 54 -1.67 -4.28 9.89
C ARG A 54 -2.96 -5.09 9.98
N PRO A 55 -3.28 -5.97 9.00
CA PRO A 55 -4.52 -6.73 9.03
C PRO A 55 -4.48 -7.81 10.12
N ALA A 56 -5.60 -7.96 10.84
CA ALA A 56 -5.78 -9.09 11.76
C ALA A 56 -5.63 -10.43 11.02
N GLY A 57 -4.82 -11.32 11.58
CA GLY A 57 -4.52 -12.65 11.04
C GLY A 57 -3.42 -12.70 9.97
N MET A 58 -2.70 -11.60 9.70
CA MET A 58 -1.47 -11.63 8.91
C MET A 58 -0.30 -12.06 9.80
N THR A 59 0.49 -13.03 9.34
CA THR A 59 1.73 -13.45 10.02
C THR A 59 2.76 -12.31 9.99
N THR A 60 3.68 -12.31 10.96
CA THR A 60 4.78 -11.33 11.02
C THR A 60 5.62 -11.36 9.75
N GLU A 61 6.06 -12.53 9.29
CA GLU A 61 6.83 -12.70 8.06
C GLU A 61 6.13 -12.05 6.85
N ARG A 62 4.85 -12.39 6.62
CA ARG A 62 4.09 -11.83 5.51
C ARG A 62 3.88 -10.31 5.65
N PHE A 63 3.87 -9.79 6.87
CA PHE A 63 3.78 -8.35 7.10
C PHE A 63 5.11 -7.66 6.82
N CYS A 64 6.24 -8.25 7.20
CA CYS A 64 7.56 -7.76 6.81
C CYS A 64 7.70 -7.73 5.28
N ASP A 65 7.38 -8.82 4.59
CA ASP A 65 7.36 -8.86 3.11
C ASP A 65 6.44 -7.78 2.51
N HIS A 66 5.34 -7.48 3.20
CA HIS A 66 4.42 -6.43 2.78
C HIS A 66 5.04 -5.05 2.91
N VAL A 67 5.73 -4.77 4.02
CA VAL A 67 6.44 -3.52 4.27
C VAL A 67 7.60 -3.36 3.29
N ASP A 68 8.42 -4.39 3.11
CA ASP A 68 9.58 -4.37 2.22
C ASP A 68 9.17 -4.12 0.77
N GLY A 69 8.16 -4.84 0.28
CA GLY A 69 7.65 -4.61 -1.08
C GLY A 69 7.05 -3.22 -1.30
N ILE A 70 6.66 -2.52 -0.22
CA ILE A 70 6.23 -1.12 -0.27
C ILE A 70 7.45 -0.18 -0.23
N LEU A 71 8.45 -0.43 0.62
CA LEU A 71 9.68 0.36 0.70
C LEU A 71 10.48 0.31 -0.62
N ASP A 72 10.50 -0.86 -1.28
CA ASP A 72 11.11 -1.08 -2.61
C ASP A 72 10.55 -0.15 -3.71
N THR A 73 9.43 0.51 -3.47
CA THR A 73 8.89 1.52 -4.40
C THR A 73 9.63 2.85 -4.38
N GLY A 74 10.59 3.02 -3.46
CA GLY A 74 11.39 4.23 -3.30
C GLY A 74 10.73 5.31 -2.45
N ILE A 75 9.77 4.94 -1.61
CA ILE A 75 9.32 5.79 -0.51
C ILE A 75 10.34 5.79 0.63
N GLU A 76 10.25 6.78 1.51
CA GLU A 76 11.22 6.95 2.59
C GLU A 76 10.86 6.24 3.89
N GLY A 77 9.60 5.82 4.03
CA GLY A 77 9.17 5.14 5.23
C GLY A 77 7.70 4.74 5.20
N VAL A 78 7.30 3.98 6.22
CA VAL A 78 5.92 3.55 6.43
C VAL A 78 5.41 4.03 7.78
N VAL A 79 4.11 4.33 7.85
CA VAL A 79 3.39 4.61 9.09
C VAL A 79 2.34 3.53 9.27
N VAL A 80 2.36 2.80 10.39
CA VAL A 80 1.39 1.75 10.69
C VAL A 80 0.29 2.30 11.60
N PHE A 81 -0.95 2.39 11.10
CA PHE A 81 -2.04 3.07 11.84
C PHE A 81 -2.85 2.16 12.78
N GLN A 82 -2.78 0.83 12.65
CA GLN A 82 -3.53 -0.10 13.52
C GLN A 82 -2.61 -0.78 14.54
N TYR A 83 -2.40 -0.10 15.66
CA TYR A 83 -1.62 -0.62 16.79
C TYR A 83 -2.18 -1.91 17.42
N PRO A 84 -3.50 -2.16 17.54
CA PRO A 84 -4.01 -3.37 18.20
C PRO A 84 -3.62 -4.70 17.53
N PHE A 85 -3.22 -4.65 16.25
CA PHE A 85 -2.77 -5.82 15.49
C PHE A 85 -1.26 -5.82 15.23
N LEU A 86 -0.57 -4.76 15.67
CA LEU A 86 0.87 -4.69 15.66
C LEU A 86 1.38 -5.37 16.93
N THR A 87 2.15 -6.44 16.75
CA THR A 87 2.70 -7.24 17.85
C THR A 87 4.15 -6.86 18.12
N ASP A 88 4.66 -7.17 19.31
CA ASP A 88 6.08 -6.98 19.64
C ASP A 88 7.00 -7.76 18.69
N ALA A 89 6.55 -8.91 18.19
CA ALA A 89 7.27 -9.68 17.18
C ALA A 89 7.42 -8.91 15.87
N ASP A 90 6.39 -8.15 15.49
CA ASP A 90 6.43 -7.30 14.29
C ASP A 90 7.38 -6.12 14.49
N LEU A 91 7.32 -5.46 15.64
CA LEU A 91 8.21 -4.35 15.98
C LEU A 91 9.68 -4.82 16.01
N LYS A 92 9.92 -6.00 16.58
CA LYS A 92 11.26 -6.59 16.60
C LYS A 92 11.74 -6.94 15.18
N ALA A 93 10.89 -7.54 14.35
CA ALA A 93 11.26 -7.90 12.99
C ALA A 93 11.51 -6.68 12.10
N LEU A 94 10.73 -5.60 12.27
CA LEU A 94 10.87 -4.36 11.48
C LEU A 94 12.02 -3.45 11.93
N SER A 95 12.64 -3.70 13.07
CA SER A 95 13.75 -2.89 13.60
C SER A 95 15.14 -3.45 13.27
N GLN A 96 15.20 -4.58 12.57
CA GLN A 96 16.43 -5.20 12.07
C GLN A 96 16.81 -4.64 10.70
#